data_AF-A0A8C6ZCZ8-F1
#
_entry.id   AF-A0A8C6ZCZ8-F1
#
_cell.length_a   1.000
_cell.length_b   1.000
_cell.length_c   1.000
_cell.angle_alpha   90.00
_cell.angle_beta   90.00
_cell.angle_gamma   90.00
#
_symmetry.space_group_name_H-M   'P 1'
#
loop_
_entity.id
_entity.type
_entity.pdbx_description
1 polymer ?
#
loop_
_entity_poly.entity_id
_entity_poly.type
_entity_poly.pdbx_seq_one_letter_code
_entity_poly.pdbx_strand_id
1 'polypeptide(L)'
;LRPRQERRPPPKRNRRELTTVRVQDPRVQNEGSWNSYVDYKIFLHTNSKAFTAKTSCVRRRYREFVWLRKQLQKNAGLVPVPELPGKSTFFVGSTDEFIEKRRQGLQQFLEKVVQNVVLLSDSRLHLFLQSQLPVPEMEACVQGRGALTVTEAILHYAMSQCAWAQQGERRPSLPPPAEPRAR
;
A
#
# COMPACT_ATOMS: atom_id res chain seq x y z
N LEU A 1 -27.91 -35.73 -40.57
CA LEU A 1 -27.66 -34.98 -39.31
C LEU A 1 -26.25 -35.27 -38.84
N ARG A 2 -25.30 -34.33 -38.99
CA ARG A 2 -23.92 -34.51 -38.48
C ARG A 2 -23.88 -34.20 -36.97
N PRO A 3 -23.14 -34.96 -36.14
CA PRO A 3 -23.11 -34.71 -34.70
C PRO A 3 -22.42 -33.38 -34.41
N ARG A 4 -23.01 -32.57 -33.52
CA ARG A 4 -22.38 -31.36 -32.98
C ARG A 4 -21.09 -31.75 -32.27
N GLN A 5 -19.96 -31.31 -32.80
CA GLN A 5 -18.67 -31.41 -32.15
C GLN A 5 -18.70 -30.51 -30.90
N GLU A 6 -18.69 -31.14 -29.73
CA GLU A 6 -18.64 -30.45 -28.44
C GLU A 6 -17.28 -29.77 -28.30
N ARG A 7 -17.28 -28.43 -28.44
CA ARG A 7 -16.06 -27.62 -28.35
C ARG A 7 -15.54 -27.71 -26.92
N ARG A 8 -14.44 -28.45 -26.71
CA ARG A 8 -13.72 -28.44 -25.44
C ARG A 8 -13.35 -26.99 -25.08
N PRO A 9 -13.57 -26.53 -23.85
CA PRO A 9 -13.17 -25.18 -23.44
C PRO A 9 -11.65 -25.04 -23.59
N PRO A 10 -11.16 -23.87 -24.05
CA PRO A 10 -9.73 -23.64 -24.18
C PRO A 10 -9.05 -23.81 -22.81
N PRO A 11 -7.82 -24.35 -22.76
CA PRO A 11 -7.09 -24.51 -21.51
C PRO A 11 -6.98 -23.14 -20.83
N LYS A 12 -7.39 -23.07 -19.56
CA LYS A 12 -7.29 -21.86 -18.75
C LYS A 12 -5.82 -21.43 -18.74
N ARG A 13 -5.53 -20.32 -19.42
CA ARG A 13 -4.19 -19.72 -19.47
C ARG A 13 -3.83 -19.36 -18.02
N ASN A 14 -2.89 -20.09 -17.40
CA ASN A 14 -2.37 -19.78 -16.08
C ASN A 14 -1.67 -18.41 -16.14
N ARG A 15 -2.44 -17.34 -15.95
CA ARG A 15 -1.89 -15.99 -15.74
C ARG A 15 -1.10 -16.06 -14.43
N ARG A 16 0.23 -15.93 -14.52
CA ARG A 16 1.08 -15.84 -13.34
C ARG A 16 0.57 -14.69 -12.46
N GLU A 17 0.40 -14.98 -11.17
CA GLU A 17 0.09 -13.93 -10.21
C GLU A 17 1.31 -13.04 -10.04
N LEU A 18 1.11 -11.74 -10.17
CA LEU A 18 2.14 -10.71 -10.08
C LEU A 18 1.65 -9.65 -9.09
N THR A 19 2.49 -9.37 -8.10
CA THR A 19 2.30 -8.30 -7.14
C THR A 19 3.50 -7.37 -7.20
N THR A 20 3.25 -6.12 -7.60
CA THR A 20 4.24 -5.05 -7.65
C THR A 20 3.99 -4.13 -6.46
N VAL A 21 5.02 -3.92 -5.62
CA VAL A 21 4.99 -2.96 -4.52
C VAL A 21 6.11 -1.93 -4.70
N ARG A 22 5.84 -0.67 -4.37
CA ARG A 22 6.79 0.46 -4.45
C ARG A 22 6.69 1.35 -3.22
N VAL A 23 7.79 1.57 -2.54
CA VAL A 23 7.96 2.51 -1.42
C VAL A 23 8.69 3.73 -1.97
N GLN A 24 8.05 4.88 -1.95
CA GLN A 24 8.49 6.08 -2.65
C GLN A 24 8.09 7.36 -1.91
N ASP A 25 8.51 8.51 -2.44
CA ASP A 25 8.02 9.83 -2.04
C ASP A 25 8.05 10.03 -0.50
N PRO A 26 9.24 9.95 0.13
CA PRO A 26 9.35 10.24 1.55
C PRO A 26 8.92 11.68 1.84
N ARG A 27 8.12 11.89 2.90
CA ARG A 27 7.68 13.24 3.30
C ARG A 27 7.76 13.44 4.79
N VAL A 28 8.18 14.64 5.18
CA VAL A 28 8.05 15.12 6.55
C VAL A 28 6.59 15.51 6.78
N GLN A 29 6.00 14.97 7.83
CA GLN A 29 4.68 15.29 8.33
C GLN A 29 4.83 16.14 9.59
N ASN A 30 3.91 17.09 9.81
CA ASN A 30 3.90 18.01 10.95
C ASN A 30 5.26 18.71 11.16
N GLU A 31 5.85 19.23 10.08
CA GLU A 31 7.12 19.95 10.14
C GLU A 31 7.05 21.11 11.14
N GLY A 32 8.10 21.27 11.96
CA GLY A 32 8.15 22.29 13.01
C GLY A 32 7.36 21.97 14.29
N SER A 33 6.65 20.85 14.36
CA SER A 33 5.92 20.40 15.55
C SER A 33 6.65 19.29 16.31
N TRP A 34 6.37 19.16 17.61
CA TRP A 34 6.88 18.10 18.48
C TRP A 34 6.52 16.68 17.99
N ASN A 35 5.45 16.57 17.20
CA ASN A 35 4.97 15.32 16.62
C ASN A 35 5.39 15.14 15.15
N SER A 36 6.48 15.78 14.71
CA SER A 36 7.02 15.61 13.37
C SER A 36 7.52 14.18 13.10
N TYR A 37 7.33 13.69 11.87
CA TYR A 37 7.86 12.40 11.44
C TYR A 37 7.97 12.27 9.92
N VAL A 38 8.81 11.34 9.46
CA VAL A 38 8.85 10.95 8.04
C VAL A 38 7.93 9.76 7.78
N ASP A 39 7.10 9.86 6.75
CA ASP A 39 6.34 8.76 6.18
C ASP A 39 6.72 8.49 4.73
N TYR A 40 6.29 7.32 4.23
CA TYR A 40 6.60 6.83 2.90
C TYR A 40 5.30 6.46 2.19
N LYS A 41 5.18 6.85 0.92
CA LYS A 41 4.12 6.39 0.04
C LYS A 41 4.37 4.94 -0.34
N ILE A 42 3.39 4.08 -0.14
CA ILE A 42 3.40 2.69 -0.60
C ILE A 42 2.37 2.56 -1.71
N PHE A 43 2.83 2.23 -2.91
CA PHE A 43 1.99 1.89 -4.05
C PHE A 43 2.01 0.38 -4.25
N LEU A 44 0.83 -0.22 -4.43
CA LEU A 44 0.66 -1.64 -4.73
C LEU A 44 -0.20 -1.78 -5.99
N HIS A 45 0.24 -2.66 -6.89
CA HIS A 45 -0.53 -3.11 -8.05
C HIS A 45 -0.41 -4.62 -8.18
N THR A 46 -1.52 -5.33 -8.26
CA THR A 46 -1.52 -6.79 -8.32
C THR A 46 -2.69 -7.35 -9.12
N ASN A 47 -2.49 -8.54 -9.71
CA ASN A 47 -3.58 -9.35 -10.25
C ASN A 47 -3.98 -10.51 -9.29
N SER A 48 -3.20 -10.74 -8.22
CA SER A 48 -3.40 -11.86 -7.27
C SER A 48 -4.76 -11.78 -6.59
N LYS A 49 -5.36 -12.95 -6.31
CA LYS A 49 -6.61 -13.06 -5.55
C LYS A 49 -6.43 -12.92 -4.04
N ALA A 50 -5.19 -12.94 -3.55
CA ALA A 50 -4.90 -12.74 -2.14
C ALA A 50 -5.25 -11.33 -1.65
N PHE A 51 -5.32 -10.34 -2.57
CA PHE A 51 -5.58 -8.94 -2.25
C PHE A 51 -7.00 -8.53 -2.64
N THR A 52 -7.64 -7.72 -1.78
CA THR A 52 -9.00 -7.21 -2.00
C THR A 52 -9.04 -6.17 -3.11
N ALA A 53 -8.18 -5.13 -3.05
CA ALA A 53 -8.06 -4.14 -4.12
C ALA A 53 -6.91 -4.48 -5.07
N LYS A 54 -7.09 -4.26 -6.38
CA LYS A 54 -6.04 -4.51 -7.39
C LYS A 54 -4.97 -3.42 -7.41
N THR A 55 -5.32 -2.23 -6.94
CA THR A 55 -4.42 -1.11 -6.72
C THR A 55 -4.69 -0.46 -5.38
N SER A 56 -3.64 -0.07 -4.68
CA SER A 56 -3.76 0.78 -3.51
C SER A 56 -2.58 1.73 -3.41
N CYS A 57 -2.82 2.88 -2.79
CA CYS A 57 -1.79 3.84 -2.42
C CYS A 57 -2.04 4.28 -0.98
N VAL A 58 -1.09 4.05 -0.08
CA VAL A 58 -1.18 4.42 1.35
C VAL A 58 0.07 5.18 1.77
N ARG A 59 0.03 5.86 2.92
CA ARG A 59 1.24 6.40 3.56
C ARG A 59 1.46 5.76 4.93
N ARG A 60 2.69 5.30 5.17
CA ARG A 60 3.09 4.63 6.43
C ARG A 60 4.45 5.14 6.88
N ARG A 61 4.61 5.37 8.18
CA ARG A 61 5.89 5.72 8.80
C ARG A 61 6.62 4.50 9.34
N TYR A 62 7.93 4.61 9.52
CA TYR A 62 8.81 3.49 9.93
C TYR A 62 8.33 2.72 11.18
N ARG A 63 7.79 3.41 12.21
CA ARG A 63 7.29 2.74 13.42
C ARG A 63 6.13 1.78 13.15
N GLU A 64 5.31 2.06 12.13
CA GLU A 64 4.21 1.18 11.75
C GLU A 64 4.73 -0.08 11.04
N PHE A 65 5.83 0.03 10.27
CA PHE A 65 6.51 -1.15 9.73
C PHE A 65 7.10 -2.03 10.84
N VAL A 66 7.68 -1.42 11.89
CA VAL A 66 8.17 -2.17 13.06
C VAL A 66 7.03 -2.93 13.73
N TRP A 67 5.86 -2.29 13.89
CA TRP A 67 4.66 -2.97 14.38
C TRP A 67 4.26 -4.12 13.45
N LEU A 68 4.16 -3.88 12.13
CA LEU A 68 3.75 -4.90 11.16
C LEU A 68 4.67 -6.12 11.23
N ARG A 69 5.99 -5.92 11.19
CA ARG A 69 6.97 -7.02 11.30
C ARG A 69 6.75 -7.83 12.59
N LYS A 70 6.54 -7.16 13.72
CA LYS A 70 6.26 -7.85 15.00
C LYS A 70 4.99 -8.71 14.92
N GLN A 71 3.93 -8.23 14.28
CA GLN A 71 2.70 -9.01 14.15
C GLN A 71 2.88 -10.19 13.18
N LEU A 72 3.55 -9.98 12.05
CA LEU A 72 3.88 -11.05 11.11
C LEU A 72 4.70 -12.14 11.80
N GLN A 73 5.69 -11.78 12.62
CA GLN A 73 6.51 -12.75 13.35
C GLN A 73 5.70 -13.65 14.30
N LYS A 74 4.68 -13.10 14.96
CA LYS A 74 3.80 -13.90 15.84
C LYS A 74 2.99 -14.94 15.07
N ASN A 75 2.65 -14.64 13.81
CA ASN A 75 1.74 -15.44 13.00
C ASN A 75 2.45 -16.32 11.96
N ALA A 76 3.75 -16.11 11.73
CA ALA A 76 4.50 -16.77 10.66
C ALA A 76 4.93 -18.22 10.99
N GLY A 77 4.77 -18.68 12.24
CA GLY A 77 5.27 -19.99 12.67
C GLY A 77 6.79 -20.07 12.52
N LEU A 78 7.27 -21.01 11.69
CA LEU A 78 8.71 -21.18 11.38
C LEU A 78 9.18 -20.35 10.18
N VAL A 79 8.28 -19.64 9.49
CA VAL A 79 8.64 -18.84 8.32
C VAL A 79 9.42 -17.59 8.75
N PRO A 80 10.64 -17.37 8.25
CA PRO A 80 11.42 -16.19 8.61
C PRO A 80 10.78 -14.92 8.04
N VAL A 81 10.53 -13.94 8.91
CA VAL A 81 10.04 -12.62 8.51
C VAL A 81 11.24 -11.74 8.13
N PRO A 82 11.24 -11.11 6.94
CA PRO A 82 12.34 -10.25 6.51
C PRO A 82 12.70 -9.16 7.53
N GLU A 83 13.99 -8.85 7.63
CA GLU A 83 14.48 -7.78 8.49
C GLU A 83 14.08 -6.39 7.97
N LEU A 84 13.87 -5.46 8.90
CA LEU A 84 13.70 -4.04 8.58
C LEU A 84 15.07 -3.35 8.54
N PRO A 85 15.21 -2.24 7.79
CA PRO A 85 16.40 -1.42 7.90
C PRO A 85 16.59 -0.96 9.34
N GLY A 86 17.85 -0.91 9.80
CA GLY A 86 18.20 -0.65 11.19
C GLY A 86 17.57 0.62 11.77
N LYS A 87 17.32 0.58 13.09
CA LYS A 87 16.95 1.77 13.85
C LYS A 87 18.19 2.67 13.92
N SER A 88 18.01 3.96 13.63
CA SER A 88 19.08 4.95 13.52
C SER A 88 19.80 5.19 14.82
N THR A 89 20.77 4.34 15.18
CA THR A 89 21.56 4.54 16.39
C THR A 89 22.95 5.10 16.09
N PHE A 90 23.49 4.93 14.88
CA PHE A 90 24.85 5.39 14.53
C PHE A 90 24.96 5.74 13.04
N PHE A 91 24.26 6.79 12.59
CA PHE A 91 24.40 7.23 11.19
C PHE A 91 25.53 8.26 11.05
N VAL A 92 26.54 7.87 10.27
CA VAL A 92 27.59 8.74 9.72
C VAL A 92 27.12 9.10 8.30
N GLY A 93 26.25 10.10 8.16
CA GLY A 93 25.65 10.49 6.86
C GLY A 93 24.60 11.59 7.00
N SER A 94 24.13 12.12 5.87
CA SER A 94 23.09 13.17 5.86
C SER A 94 21.69 12.63 6.17
N THR A 95 20.77 13.49 6.59
CA THR A 95 19.36 13.13 6.82
C THR A 95 18.71 12.52 5.58
N ASP A 96 19.04 13.04 4.39
CA ASP A 96 18.47 12.57 3.12
C ASP A 96 18.98 11.18 2.74
N GLU A 97 20.28 10.92 2.91
CA GLU A 97 20.87 9.59 2.73
C GLU A 97 20.23 8.56 3.66
N PHE A 98 19.99 8.96 4.91
CA PHE A 98 19.31 8.12 5.88
C PHE A 98 17.86 7.80 5.46
N ILE A 99 17.11 8.80 5.01
CA ILE A 99 15.73 8.65 4.54
C ILE A 99 15.69 7.71 3.33
N GLU A 100 16.60 7.86 2.39
CA GLU A 100 16.66 7.05 1.17
C GLU A 100 17.10 5.61 1.46
N LYS A 101 18.13 5.40 2.28
CA LYS A 101 18.55 4.06 2.71
C LYS A 101 17.41 3.34 3.44
N ARG A 102 16.68 4.06 4.29
CA ARG A 102 15.49 3.51 4.95
C ARG A 102 14.40 3.18 3.93
N ARG A 103 14.09 4.05 2.98
CA ARG A 103 13.12 3.79 1.91
C ARG A 103 13.46 2.51 1.13
N GLN A 104 14.73 2.33 0.76
CA GLN A 104 15.22 1.12 0.08
C GLN A 104 15.05 -0.14 0.94
N GLY A 105 15.39 -0.08 2.23
CA GLY A 105 15.18 -1.22 3.12
C GLY A 105 13.70 -1.57 3.31
N LEU A 106 12.81 -0.56 3.38
CA LEU A 106 11.36 -0.77 3.43
C LEU A 106 10.83 -1.37 2.12
N GLN A 107 11.35 -0.96 0.97
CA GLN A 107 11.06 -1.57 -0.33
C GLN A 107 11.39 -3.06 -0.32
N GLN A 108 12.63 -3.41 0.01
CA GLN A 108 13.09 -4.81 0.04
C GLN A 108 12.31 -5.66 1.04
N PHE A 109 11.96 -5.10 2.20
CA PHE A 109 11.10 -5.75 3.18
C PHE A 109 9.75 -6.13 2.57
N LEU A 110 9.05 -5.17 1.94
CA LEU A 110 7.73 -5.44 1.36
C LEU A 110 7.80 -6.39 0.16
N GLU A 111 8.80 -6.27 -0.72
CA GLU A 111 8.99 -7.18 -1.86
C GLU A 111 9.09 -8.64 -1.42
N LYS A 112 9.84 -8.91 -0.34
CA LYS A 112 9.96 -10.25 0.23
C LYS A 112 8.67 -10.70 0.93
N VAL A 113 8.01 -9.81 1.66
CA VAL A 113 6.77 -10.12 2.38
C VAL A 113 5.64 -10.50 1.42
N VAL A 114 5.43 -9.74 0.34
CA VAL A 114 4.33 -9.99 -0.61
C VAL A 114 4.55 -11.19 -1.53
N GLN A 115 5.73 -11.80 -1.52
CA GLN A 115 6.03 -13.04 -2.22
C GLN A 115 5.80 -14.30 -1.35
N ASN A 116 5.56 -14.13 -0.04
CA ASN A 116 5.40 -15.23 0.89
C ASN A 116 3.92 -15.47 1.23
N VAL A 117 3.38 -16.62 0.80
CA VAL A 117 1.96 -16.97 0.98
C VAL A 117 1.52 -17.06 2.44
N VAL A 118 2.42 -17.45 3.36
CA VAL A 118 2.10 -17.51 4.80
C VAL A 118 1.93 -16.09 5.35
N LEU A 119 2.84 -15.18 5.00
CA LEU A 119 2.72 -13.78 5.42
C LEU A 119 1.52 -13.07 4.76
N LEU A 120 1.20 -13.42 3.51
CA LEU A 120 0.01 -12.94 2.81
C LEU A 120 -1.31 -13.39 3.46
N SER A 121 -1.31 -14.41 4.31
CA SER A 121 -2.53 -14.83 5.01
C SER A 121 -2.90 -13.92 6.18
N ASP A 122 -1.99 -13.03 6.63
CA ASP A 122 -2.25 -12.11 7.73
C ASP A 122 -3.05 -10.88 7.26
N SER A 123 -4.28 -10.73 7.78
CA SER A 123 -5.15 -9.59 7.47
C SER A 123 -4.58 -8.22 7.87
N ARG A 124 -3.65 -8.16 8.83
CA ARG A 124 -2.96 -6.92 9.22
C ARG A 124 -2.06 -6.40 8.11
N LEU A 125 -1.45 -7.29 7.33
CA LEU A 125 -0.68 -6.91 6.14
C LEU A 125 -1.58 -6.26 5.09
N HIS A 126 -2.76 -6.83 4.86
CA HIS A 126 -3.74 -6.28 3.91
C HIS A 126 -4.25 -4.91 4.33
N LEU A 127 -4.62 -4.74 5.60
CA LEU A 127 -5.00 -3.42 6.11
C LEU A 127 -3.84 -2.42 6.03
N PHE A 128 -2.63 -2.84 6.36
CA PHE A 128 -1.45 -1.98 6.29
C PHE A 128 -1.19 -1.46 4.86
N LEU A 129 -1.37 -2.30 3.84
CA LEU A 129 -1.10 -2.00 2.44
C LEU A 129 -2.29 -1.38 1.68
N GLN A 130 -3.52 -1.64 2.13
CA GLN A 130 -4.74 -1.35 1.36
C GLN A 130 -5.78 -0.51 2.10
N SER A 131 -5.49 -0.02 3.32
CA SER A 131 -6.28 0.99 4.02
C SER A 131 -5.37 2.05 4.67
N GLN A 132 -5.93 3.21 5.02
CA GLN A 132 -5.22 4.24 5.78
C GLN A 132 -5.53 4.18 7.29
N LEU A 133 -6.11 3.07 7.76
CA LEU A 133 -6.43 2.90 9.18
C LEU A 133 -5.17 3.00 10.05
N PRO A 134 -5.21 3.72 11.19
CA PRO A 134 -4.11 3.71 12.14
C PRO A 134 -3.98 2.33 12.81
N VAL A 135 -2.80 2.05 13.36
CA VAL A 135 -2.47 0.75 13.98
C VAL A 135 -3.53 0.22 14.96
N PRO A 136 -4.05 1.03 15.92
CA PRO A 136 -5.06 0.55 16.86
C PRO A 136 -6.36 0.09 16.17
N GLU A 137 -6.79 0.80 15.13
CA GLU A 137 -8.00 0.46 14.37
C GLU A 137 -7.78 -0.79 13.51
N MET A 138 -6.57 -0.98 12.97
CA MET A 138 -6.23 -2.23 12.29
C MET A 138 -6.30 -3.43 13.24
N GLU A 139 -5.79 -3.31 14.48
CA GLU A 139 -5.90 -4.37 15.48
C GLU A 139 -7.36 -4.64 15.88
N ALA A 140 -8.14 -3.58 16.12
CA ALA A 140 -9.56 -3.71 16.44
C ALA A 140 -10.34 -4.43 15.33
N CYS A 141 -10.10 -4.05 14.07
CA CYS A 141 -10.74 -4.67 12.90
C CYS A 141 -10.44 -6.17 12.81
N VAL A 142 -9.17 -6.57 12.99
CA VAL A 142 -8.77 -7.99 12.94
C VAL A 142 -9.30 -8.80 14.12
N GLN A 143 -9.56 -8.16 15.26
CA GLN A 143 -10.16 -8.79 16.44
C GLN A 143 -11.70 -8.82 16.41
N GLY A 144 -12.34 -8.32 15.34
CA GLY A 144 -13.80 -8.22 15.26
C GLY A 144 -14.41 -7.15 16.18
N ARG A 145 -13.60 -6.18 16.64
CA ARG A 145 -14.03 -5.06 17.49
C ARG A 145 -14.17 -3.74 16.72
N GLY A 146 -13.75 -3.72 15.46
CA GLY A 146 -13.88 -2.55 14.58
C GLY A 146 -15.30 -2.39 14.03
N ALA A 147 -15.65 -1.17 13.63
CA ALA A 147 -16.95 -0.88 13.01
C ALA A 147 -17.11 -1.51 11.61
N LEU A 148 -15.99 -1.77 10.94
CA LEU A 148 -15.93 -2.39 9.61
C LEU A 148 -15.13 -3.69 9.69
N THR A 149 -15.50 -4.66 8.87
CA THR A 149 -14.66 -5.82 8.57
C THR A 149 -13.42 -5.42 7.79
N VAL A 150 -12.44 -6.32 7.71
CA VAL A 150 -11.19 -6.10 6.96
C VAL A 150 -11.48 -5.72 5.50
N THR A 151 -12.37 -6.48 4.85
CA THR A 151 -12.74 -6.26 3.45
C THR A 151 -13.45 -4.94 3.25
N GLU A 152 -14.42 -4.60 4.12
CA GLU A 152 -15.14 -3.33 4.05
C GLU A 152 -14.22 -2.13 4.24
N ALA A 153 -13.30 -2.19 5.20
CA ALA A 153 -12.32 -1.14 5.43
C ALA A 153 -11.44 -0.89 4.18
N ILE A 154 -10.99 -1.96 3.52
CA ILE A 154 -10.20 -1.86 2.29
C ILE A 154 -11.03 -1.30 1.13
N LEU A 155 -12.24 -1.81 0.93
CA LEU A 155 -13.12 -1.35 -0.15
C LEU A 155 -13.53 0.11 0.04
N HIS A 156 -13.89 0.52 1.26
CA HIS A 156 -14.23 1.90 1.59
C HIS A 156 -13.08 2.85 1.24
N TYR A 157 -11.85 2.48 1.62
CA TYR A 157 -10.67 3.28 1.30
C TYR A 157 -10.39 3.33 -0.22
N ALA A 158 -10.50 2.20 -0.92
CA ALA A 158 -10.34 2.14 -2.38
C ALA A 158 -11.34 3.06 -3.10
N MET A 159 -12.62 3.04 -2.67
CA MET A 159 -13.65 3.92 -3.22
C MET A 159 -13.32 5.39 -2.98
N SER A 160 -12.83 5.75 -1.78
CA SER A 160 -12.43 7.14 -1.52
C SER A 160 -11.32 7.59 -2.47
N GLN A 161 -10.29 6.77 -2.73
CA GLN A 161 -9.20 7.14 -3.63
C GLN A 161 -9.67 7.35 -5.09
N CYS A 162 -10.60 6.52 -5.56
CA CYS A 162 -11.17 6.67 -6.90
C CYS A 162 -11.99 7.96 -7.07
N ALA A 163 -12.63 8.43 -5.99
CA ALA A 163 -13.36 9.70 -6.01
C ALA A 163 -12.41 10.90 -6.17
N TRP A 164 -11.24 10.87 -5.53
CA TRP A 164 -10.20 11.90 -5.70
C TRP A 164 -9.58 11.89 -7.10
N ALA A 165 -9.37 10.72 -7.71
CA ALA A 165 -8.81 10.59 -9.05
C ALA A 165 -9.69 11.27 -10.11
N GLN A 166 -11.02 11.17 -9.99
CA GLN A 166 -11.98 11.79 -10.91
C GLN A 166 -12.08 13.32 -10.75
N GLN A 167 -11.69 13.87 -9.60
CA GLN A 167 -11.72 15.32 -9.34
C GLN A 167 -10.50 16.03 -9.94
N GLY A 168 -9.34 15.37 -10.03
CA GLY A 168 -8.14 15.92 -10.66
C GLY A 168 -8.29 16.19 -12.17
N GLU A 169 -9.27 15.57 -12.82
CA GLU A 169 -9.57 15.72 -14.25
C GLU A 169 -10.57 16.85 -14.54
N ARG A 170 -11.25 17.39 -13.51
CA ARG A 170 -12.13 18.57 -13.62
C ARG A 170 -11.41 19.84 -13.16
N ARG A 171 -10.35 20.25 -13.87
CA ARG A 171 -9.94 21.67 -13.80
C ARG A 171 -10.94 22.50 -14.62
N PRO A 172 -11.50 23.61 -14.08
CA PRO A 172 -12.20 24.56 -14.92
C PRO A 172 -11.17 25.16 -15.90
N SER A 173 -11.45 25.11 -17.19
CA SER A 173 -10.71 25.87 -18.20
C SER A 173 -10.74 27.34 -17.80
N LEU A 174 -9.57 27.94 -17.57
CA LEU A 174 -9.44 29.39 -17.40
C LEU A 174 -10.09 30.07 -18.62
N PRO A 175 -10.96 31.09 -18.44
CA PRO A 175 -11.44 31.86 -19.57
C PRO A 175 -10.25 32.59 -20.23
N PRO A 176 -10.29 32.79 -21.56
CA PRO A 176 -9.22 33.49 -22.26
C PRO A 176 -9.05 34.93 -21.73
N PRO A 177 -7.82 35.47 -21.73
CA PRO A 177 -7.56 36.82 -21.27
C PRO A 177 -8.33 37.84 -22.12
N ALA A 178 -8.97 38.80 -21.46
CA ALA A 178 -9.71 39.87 -22.13
C ALA A 178 -8.74 40.75 -22.94
N GLU A 179 -9.07 40.97 -24.22
CA GLU A 179 -8.32 41.87 -25.09
C GLU A 179 -8.35 43.30 -24.55
N PRO A 180 -7.23 44.04 -24.61
CA PRO A 180 -7.22 45.44 -24.21
C PRO A 180 -8.05 46.25 -25.20
N ARG A 181 -9.09 46.91 -24.68
CA ARG A 181 -9.85 47.92 -25.44
C ARG A 181 -8.91 49.05 -25.82
N ALA A 182 -8.67 49.20 -27.13
CA ALA A 182 -7.99 50.36 -27.68
C ALA A 182 -8.80 51.64 -27.36
N ARG A 183 -8.08 52.69 -26.93
CA ARG A 183 -8.57 54.07 -26.90
C ARG A 183 -8.11 54.78 -28.16
#